data_AF-A0A8C0YR35-F1
#
_entry.id   AF-A0A8C0YR35-F1
#
_cell.length_a   1.000
_cell.length_b   1.000
_cell.length_c   1.000
_cell.angle_alpha   90.00
_cell.angle_beta   90.00
_cell.angle_gamma   90.00
#
_symmetry.space_group_name_H-M   'P 1'
#
loop_
_entity.id
_entity.type
_entity.pdbx_description
1 polymer ?
#
loop_
_entity_poly.entity_id
_entity_poly.type
_entity_poly.pdbx_seq_one_letter_code
_entity_poly.pdbx_strand_id
1 'polypeptide(L)'
;MTLPKGPDSLCFDKDEFMKDDFDVDKFVADCRKRVQLEEMREDLEQYYRLLKTAMVELINKDYADFVNLSTNLVGMDKALNQLSVPLGQLREEVLSLRSSVNEVIEAIDTQLSKQDDIQKKKLCVLRLIQVVRSVEKIEKILHQNTKDTTSLETSSPLLAGQILERIATEFNQLQFHAVQSKGMPLLDKVRPRIAGITAMLQQSLEGLLIQGLQTSNIDIVRHCLRTYATIDKTRDAEALVGQVLVKPYMDEVIVEQFVKSNPNGLKMMYTKLLEFVPHHCRLLREVTGGAVSSDKADIVPGYDFLVNSVWPEIIRGVEERIPSLFNPGNPDAFYERYTVSMDFVRKFERQCGSQASVKRLRAHPCYQSFHNKWNLPVYFQLRFKEIAGSLENAISDGLEAAPAGSSYHLQVTEVLWSCVCRCWADQVYLPPLAHRFWKLTLQLISRYSTFLTEEVPTRASAYMDNALQPLHQLVTDSKNVVKDSIIQEWLRVTLSDCTHRYFETISDVLSSVRKMEESLKRLKQARKTTTTSTAGVNAGPSDDSKIRLQLALDVEYLGEQIQKMGLQQSDITMFSSLLELVQEARDLASAEQTGS
;
A
#
# COMPACT_ATOMS: atom_id res chain seq x y z
N MET A 1 89.09 19.41 -47.30
CA MET A 1 90.35 19.91 -46.73
C MET A 1 90.75 21.13 -47.52
N THR A 2 90.74 22.31 -46.89
CA THR A 2 91.16 23.57 -47.53
C THR A 2 92.68 23.64 -47.47
N LEU A 3 93.33 23.48 -48.61
CA LEU A 3 94.77 23.70 -48.72
C LEU A 3 95.07 25.18 -48.44
N PRO A 4 96.19 25.51 -47.80
CA PRO A 4 96.54 26.89 -47.48
C PRO A 4 96.61 27.72 -48.77
N LYS A 5 96.05 28.95 -48.73
CA LYS A 5 96.10 29.87 -49.87
C LYS A 5 97.56 30.19 -50.19
N GLY A 6 98.07 29.66 -51.30
CA GLY A 6 99.37 30.11 -51.81
C GLY A 6 99.28 31.56 -52.30
N PRO A 7 100.43 32.22 -52.54
CA PRO A 7 100.48 33.64 -52.91
C PRO A 7 99.61 33.97 -54.12
N ASP A 8 99.02 35.17 -54.15
CA ASP A 8 98.21 35.67 -55.28
C ASP A 8 99.06 35.99 -56.52
N SER A 9 100.39 35.90 -56.40
CA SER A 9 101.36 36.14 -57.47
C SER A 9 101.65 34.92 -58.34
N LEU A 10 101.05 33.76 -58.05
CA LEU A 10 101.34 32.54 -58.80
C LEU A 10 100.83 32.65 -60.24
N CYS A 11 101.65 32.24 -61.19
CA CYS A 11 101.31 32.28 -62.61
C CYS A 11 100.27 31.23 -63.06
N PHE A 12 99.80 30.36 -62.15
CA PHE A 12 98.84 29.29 -62.43
C PHE A 12 97.73 29.18 -61.36
N ASP A 13 96.63 28.53 -61.73
CA ASP A 13 95.54 28.20 -60.81
C ASP A 13 95.84 26.88 -60.08
N LYS A 14 95.67 26.87 -58.75
CA LYS A 14 95.98 25.71 -57.88
C LYS A 14 94.95 24.60 -58.05
N ASP A 15 93.73 24.96 -58.39
CA ASP A 15 92.62 24.02 -58.53
C ASP A 15 92.82 23.09 -59.75
N GLU A 16 93.75 23.44 -60.65
CA GLU A 16 94.12 22.59 -61.78
C GLU A 16 94.82 21.30 -61.33
N PHE A 17 95.60 21.32 -60.23
CA PHE A 17 96.21 20.12 -59.63
C PHE A 17 95.19 19.16 -59.00
N MET A 18 93.95 19.62 -58.79
CA MET A 18 92.88 18.83 -58.17
C MET A 18 91.92 18.22 -59.21
N LYS A 19 92.16 18.45 -60.51
CA LYS A 19 91.38 17.85 -61.59
C LYS A 19 91.92 16.45 -61.92
N ASP A 20 91.02 15.49 -62.15
CA ASP A 20 91.40 14.10 -62.45
C ASP A 20 92.08 13.95 -63.83
N ASP A 21 91.81 14.86 -64.77
CA ASP A 21 92.28 14.89 -66.15
C ASP A 21 93.42 15.92 -66.38
N PHE A 22 94.19 16.19 -65.33
CA PHE A 22 95.37 17.06 -65.38
C PHE A 22 96.44 16.54 -66.34
N ASP A 23 96.79 17.36 -67.34
CA ASP A 23 97.82 17.06 -68.32
C ASP A 23 98.94 18.13 -68.24
N VAL A 24 100.15 17.66 -67.92
CA VAL A 24 101.31 18.52 -67.68
C VAL A 24 101.69 19.32 -68.93
N ASP A 25 101.61 18.72 -70.12
CA ASP A 25 102.01 19.36 -71.37
C ASP A 25 101.04 20.48 -71.76
N LYS A 26 99.72 20.27 -71.60
CA LYS A 26 98.70 21.31 -71.76
C LYS A 26 98.85 22.44 -70.74
N PHE A 27 99.05 22.09 -69.48
CA PHE A 27 99.21 23.05 -68.39
C PHE A 27 100.43 23.97 -68.61
N VAL A 28 101.58 23.39 -68.96
CA VAL A 28 102.80 24.15 -69.27
C VAL A 28 102.62 24.97 -70.54
N ALA A 29 101.96 24.44 -71.58
CA ALA A 29 101.71 25.18 -72.82
C ALA A 29 100.81 26.41 -72.62
N ASP A 30 99.77 26.30 -71.79
CA ASP A 30 98.88 27.43 -71.47
C ASP A 30 99.52 28.44 -70.53
N CYS A 31 100.36 28.00 -69.58
CA CYS A 31 101.12 28.91 -68.71
C CYS A 31 102.23 29.65 -69.48
N ARG A 32 102.89 28.99 -70.44
CA ARG A 32 103.94 29.59 -71.30
C ARG A 32 103.42 30.72 -72.19
N LYS A 33 102.10 30.79 -72.45
CA LYS A 33 101.49 31.95 -73.14
C LYS A 33 101.47 33.21 -72.27
N ARG A 34 101.56 33.07 -70.94
CA ARG A 34 101.38 34.17 -69.98
C ARG A 34 102.69 34.57 -69.31
N VAL A 35 103.61 33.63 -69.06
CA VAL A 35 104.83 33.85 -68.27
C VAL A 35 106.02 33.03 -68.79
N GLN A 36 107.27 33.41 -68.47
CA GLN A 36 108.46 32.59 -68.75
C GLN A 36 108.55 31.36 -67.84
N LEU A 37 109.24 30.31 -68.30
CA LEU A 37 109.29 28.99 -67.62
C LEU A 37 109.99 29.05 -66.25
N GLU A 38 110.95 29.96 -66.09
CA GLU A 38 111.71 30.14 -64.86
C GLU A 38 110.82 30.65 -63.71
N GLU A 39 109.95 31.62 -64.00
CA GLU A 39 108.97 32.16 -63.04
C GLU A 39 107.97 31.06 -62.62
N MET A 40 107.50 30.25 -63.57
CA MET A 40 106.59 29.14 -63.28
C MET A 40 107.21 28.09 -62.34
N ARG A 41 108.50 27.82 -62.48
CA ARG A 41 109.19 26.85 -61.61
C ARG A 41 109.29 27.35 -60.17
N GLU A 42 109.65 28.61 -59.97
CA GLU A 42 109.76 29.19 -58.63
C GLU A 42 108.42 29.20 -57.91
N ASP A 43 107.35 29.55 -58.63
CA ASP A 43 105.97 29.53 -58.13
C ASP A 43 105.53 28.14 -57.67
N LEU A 44 105.83 27.10 -58.44
CA LEU A 44 105.51 25.70 -58.06
C LEU A 44 106.25 25.25 -56.81
N GLU A 45 107.54 25.60 -56.69
CA GLU A 45 108.34 25.19 -55.54
C GLU A 45 107.87 25.88 -54.25
N GLN A 46 107.47 27.16 -54.35
CA GLN A 46 106.92 27.90 -53.22
C GLN A 46 105.60 27.28 -52.74
N TYR A 47 104.72 26.87 -53.66
CA TYR A 47 103.46 26.24 -53.30
C TYR A 47 103.65 24.89 -52.61
N TYR A 48 104.60 24.07 -53.06
CA TYR A 48 104.91 22.78 -52.43
C TYR A 48 105.38 22.92 -50.96
N ARG A 49 106.26 23.88 -50.66
CA ARG A 49 106.72 24.09 -49.27
C ARG A 49 105.57 24.49 -48.35
N LEU A 50 104.64 25.29 -48.86
CA LEU A 50 103.48 25.78 -48.12
C LEU A 50 102.54 24.62 -47.75
N LEU A 51 102.30 23.69 -48.68
CA LEU A 51 101.49 22.49 -48.45
C LEU A 51 102.08 21.59 -47.36
N LYS A 52 103.39 21.38 -47.37
CA LYS A 52 104.07 20.50 -46.40
C LYS A 52 103.94 21.00 -44.96
N THR A 53 104.04 22.32 -44.75
CA THR A 53 103.89 22.92 -43.41
C THR A 53 102.47 22.77 -42.87
N ALA A 54 101.45 23.04 -43.69
CA ALA A 54 100.06 22.95 -43.26
C ALA A 54 99.64 21.52 -42.85
N MET A 55 100.22 20.48 -43.45
CA MET A 55 99.92 19.11 -43.08
C MET A 55 100.35 18.77 -41.64
N VAL A 56 101.51 19.25 -41.20
CA VAL A 56 102.03 18.97 -39.85
C VAL A 56 101.18 19.68 -38.78
N GLU A 57 100.72 20.89 -39.06
CA GLU A 57 99.86 21.64 -38.16
C GLU A 57 98.52 20.94 -37.91
N LEU A 58 97.94 20.34 -38.96
CA LEU A 58 96.67 19.62 -38.86
C LEU A 58 96.75 18.41 -37.93
N ILE A 59 97.82 17.61 -38.03
CA ILE A 59 97.99 16.42 -37.18
C ILE A 59 98.14 16.78 -35.70
N ASN A 60 98.93 17.82 -35.40
CA ASN A 60 99.15 18.25 -34.02
C ASN A 60 97.89 18.81 -33.36
N LYS A 61 97.00 19.44 -34.14
CA LYS A 61 95.74 19.96 -33.63
C LYS A 61 94.82 18.86 -33.12
N ASP A 62 94.65 17.80 -33.92
CA ASP A 62 93.68 16.75 -33.58
C ASP A 62 94.13 15.89 -32.38
N TYR A 63 95.45 15.80 -32.11
CA TYR A 63 95.95 15.11 -30.91
C TYR A 63 95.63 15.85 -29.60
N ALA A 64 95.65 17.18 -29.61
CA ALA A 64 95.35 18.00 -28.44
C ALA A 64 93.87 17.87 -28.02
N ASP A 65 92.97 17.79 -29.00
CA ASP A 65 91.52 17.70 -28.73
C ASP A 65 91.15 16.39 -28.01
N PHE A 66 91.81 15.27 -28.34
CA PHE A 66 91.52 13.97 -27.72
C PHE A 66 91.91 13.92 -26.23
N VAL A 67 93.05 14.50 -25.85
CA VAL A 67 93.52 14.54 -24.46
C VAL A 67 92.62 15.42 -23.59
N ASN A 68 92.12 16.52 -24.14
CA ASN A 68 91.22 17.42 -23.44
C ASN A 68 89.87 16.75 -23.09
N LEU A 69 89.34 15.89 -23.96
CA LEU A 69 88.06 15.21 -23.71
C LEU A 69 88.13 14.26 -22.51
N SER A 70 89.20 13.48 -22.38
CA SER A 70 89.43 12.58 -21.25
C SER A 70 89.53 13.34 -19.92
N THR A 71 90.19 14.50 -19.94
CA THR A 71 90.38 15.34 -18.74
C THR A 71 89.06 15.97 -18.29
N ASN A 72 88.19 16.36 -19.23
CA ASN A 72 86.89 16.96 -18.94
C ASN A 72 85.90 15.98 -18.28
N LEU A 73 85.92 14.70 -18.66
CA LEU A 73 85.04 13.67 -18.08
C LEU A 73 85.32 13.42 -16.58
N VAL A 74 86.58 13.43 -16.16
CA VAL A 74 86.95 13.29 -14.74
C VAL A 74 86.56 14.53 -13.91
N GLY A 75 86.46 15.70 -14.56
CA GLY A 75 85.99 16.93 -13.92
C GLY A 75 84.48 16.95 -13.61
N MET A 76 83.67 16.20 -14.38
CA MET A 76 82.21 16.19 -14.22
C MET A 76 81.76 15.64 -12.87
N ASP A 77 82.43 14.63 -12.32
CA ASP A 77 82.08 14.10 -10.99
C ASP A 77 82.27 15.14 -9.89
N LYS A 78 83.28 16.00 -10.00
CA LYS A 78 83.47 17.12 -9.06
C LYS A 78 82.37 18.16 -9.22
N ALA A 79 81.99 18.51 -10.45
CA ALA A 79 80.90 19.45 -10.71
C ALA A 79 79.54 18.91 -10.22
N LEU A 80 79.27 17.61 -10.40
CA LEU A 80 78.03 16.97 -9.95
C LEU A 80 77.95 16.94 -8.41
N ASN A 81 79.06 16.63 -7.74
CA ASN A 81 79.14 16.68 -6.27
C ASN A 81 79.05 18.11 -5.73
N GLN A 82 79.56 19.10 -6.46
CA GLN A 82 79.37 20.51 -6.10
C GLN A 82 77.93 20.98 -6.25
N LEU A 83 77.13 20.37 -7.14
CA LEU A 83 75.70 20.67 -7.30
C LEU A 83 74.79 19.91 -6.32
N SER A 84 75.23 18.74 -5.81
CA SER A 84 74.40 17.91 -4.91
C SER A 84 74.13 18.61 -3.56
N VAL A 85 75.12 19.32 -3.02
CA VAL A 85 75.01 20.02 -1.73
C VAL A 85 74.04 21.22 -1.82
N PRO A 86 74.16 22.16 -2.77
CA PRO A 86 73.18 23.23 -2.96
C PRO A 86 71.77 22.73 -3.27
N LEU A 87 71.62 21.64 -4.04
CA LEU A 87 70.31 21.04 -4.28
C LEU A 87 69.71 20.42 -3.02
N GLY A 88 70.55 19.82 -2.16
CA GLY A 88 70.15 19.34 -0.84
C GLY A 88 69.69 20.48 0.08
N GLN A 89 70.44 21.58 0.12
CA GLN A 89 70.09 22.78 0.89
C GLN A 89 68.80 23.43 0.38
N LEU A 90 68.65 23.60 -0.94
CA LEU A 90 67.42 24.12 -1.54
C LEU A 90 66.22 23.24 -1.21
N ARG A 91 66.38 21.90 -1.21
CA ARG A 91 65.32 20.98 -0.80
C ARG A 91 64.91 21.20 0.66
N GLU A 92 65.87 21.38 1.56
CA GLU A 92 65.59 21.66 2.97
C GLU A 92 64.90 23.02 3.17
N GLU A 93 65.35 24.07 2.48
CA GLU A 93 64.70 25.38 2.50
C GLU A 93 63.26 25.31 1.97
N VAL A 94 63.02 24.59 0.87
CA VAL A 94 61.67 24.39 0.32
C VAL A 94 60.78 23.61 1.30
N LEU A 95 61.32 22.58 1.97
CA LEU A 95 60.57 21.81 2.97
C LEU A 95 60.25 22.66 4.21
N SER A 96 61.21 23.48 4.67
CA SER A 96 61.03 24.42 5.77
C SER A 96 59.96 25.46 5.43
N LEU A 97 60.05 26.08 4.24
CA LEU A 97 59.04 27.03 3.75
C LEU A 97 57.67 26.37 3.66
N ARG A 98 57.58 25.13 3.14
CA ARG A 98 56.32 24.38 3.09
C ARG A 98 55.74 24.16 4.49
N SER A 99 56.58 23.84 5.49
CA SER A 99 56.15 23.72 6.88
C SER A 99 55.59 25.03 7.41
N SER A 100 56.32 26.13 7.24
CA SER A 100 55.88 27.46 7.70
C SER A 100 54.58 27.90 7.01
N VAL A 101 54.41 27.62 5.72
CA VAL A 101 53.17 27.92 5.00
C VAL A 101 52.01 27.09 5.54
N ASN A 102 52.21 25.78 5.79
CA ASN A 102 51.17 24.93 6.37
C ASN A 102 50.77 25.38 7.78
N GLU A 103 51.73 25.77 8.63
CA GLU A 103 51.45 26.33 9.96
C GLU A 103 50.60 27.60 9.87
N VAL A 104 50.88 28.47 8.90
CA VAL A 104 50.08 29.68 8.65
C VAL A 104 48.69 29.32 8.14
N ILE A 105 48.55 28.33 7.25
CA ILE A 105 47.25 27.85 6.77
C ILE A 105 46.42 27.30 7.93
N GLU A 106 46.99 26.45 8.78
CA GLU A 106 46.30 25.91 9.97
C GLU A 106 45.90 27.03 10.95
N ALA A 107 46.78 28.03 11.15
CA ALA A 107 46.47 29.19 11.98
C ALA A 107 45.30 30.02 11.38
N ILE A 108 45.26 30.19 10.07
CA ILE A 108 44.16 30.88 9.38
C ILE A 108 42.86 30.08 9.50
N ASP A 109 42.88 28.77 9.26
CA ASP A 109 41.70 27.92 9.35
C ASP A 109 41.13 27.89 10.77
N THR A 110 41.97 27.78 11.79
CA THR A 110 41.51 27.86 13.19
C THR A 110 40.92 29.22 13.52
N GLN A 111 41.47 30.31 12.97
CA GLN A 111 40.93 31.65 13.18
C GLN A 111 39.60 31.88 12.43
N LEU A 112 39.47 31.36 11.20
CA LEU A 112 38.23 31.38 10.44
C LEU A 112 37.12 30.57 11.15
N SER A 113 37.46 29.40 11.67
CA SER A 113 36.52 28.59 12.46
C SER A 113 36.07 29.33 13.74
N LYS A 114 36.99 29.98 14.45
CA LYS A 114 36.65 30.81 15.61
C LYS A 114 35.76 31.99 15.22
N GLN A 115 36.03 32.63 14.09
CA GLN A 115 35.23 33.75 13.59
C GLN A 115 33.79 33.30 13.26
N ASP A 116 33.62 32.16 12.60
CA ASP A 116 32.31 31.58 12.30
C ASP A 116 31.54 31.22 13.59
N ASP A 117 32.21 30.62 14.58
CA ASP A 117 31.63 30.32 15.89
C ASP A 117 31.20 31.58 16.64
N ILE A 118 32.03 32.63 16.64
CA ILE A 118 31.68 33.92 17.25
C ILE A 118 30.49 34.54 16.53
N GLN A 119 30.45 34.47 15.20
CA GLN A 119 29.36 35.02 14.40
C GLN A 119 28.03 34.28 14.69
N LYS A 120 28.06 32.95 14.79
CA LYS A 120 26.91 32.12 15.21
C LYS A 120 26.43 32.49 16.62
N LYS A 121 27.35 32.62 17.58
CA LYS A 121 27.03 33.03 18.96
C LYS A 121 26.43 34.44 18.99
N LYS A 122 26.99 35.40 18.25
CA LYS A 122 26.49 36.77 18.12
C LYS A 122 25.05 36.81 17.58
N LEU A 123 24.79 36.08 16.49
CA LEU A 123 23.43 35.96 15.92
C LEU A 123 22.44 35.38 16.93
N CYS A 124 22.85 34.38 17.70
CA CYS A 124 21.99 33.77 18.72
C CYS A 124 21.66 34.74 19.87
N VAL A 125 22.66 35.48 20.37
CA VAL A 125 22.44 36.51 21.41
C VAL A 125 21.49 37.59 20.92
N LEU A 126 21.66 38.08 19.69
CA LEU A 126 20.75 39.07 19.10
C LEU A 126 19.30 38.56 19.01
N ARG A 127 19.11 37.29 18.62
CA ARG A 127 17.78 36.66 18.60
C ARG A 127 17.17 36.56 20.00
N LEU A 128 17.95 36.17 21.01
CA LEU A 128 17.48 36.09 22.40
C LEU A 128 17.11 37.46 22.97
N ILE A 129 17.88 38.51 22.65
CA ILE A 129 17.52 39.89 23.01
C ILE A 129 16.18 40.25 22.39
N GLN A 130 15.94 39.88 21.13
CA GLN A 130 14.65 40.12 20.47
C GLN A 130 13.51 39.36 21.16
N VAL A 131 13.71 38.08 21.52
CA VAL A 131 12.73 37.28 22.28
C VAL A 131 12.36 37.98 23.59
N VAL A 132 13.35 38.41 24.38
CA VAL A 132 13.09 39.08 25.67
C VAL A 132 12.36 40.41 25.46
N ARG A 133 12.76 41.22 24.48
CA ARG A 133 12.08 42.48 24.15
C ARG A 133 10.64 42.27 23.70
N SER A 134 10.38 41.25 22.88
CA SER A 134 9.02 40.91 22.44
C SER A 134 8.15 40.44 23.61
N VAL A 135 8.69 39.62 24.53
CA VAL A 135 8.01 39.22 25.77
C VAL A 135 7.65 40.44 26.62
N GLU A 136 8.61 41.33 26.88
CA GLU A 136 8.38 42.55 27.67
C GLU A 136 7.36 43.50 27.01
N LYS A 137 7.41 43.63 25.68
CA LYS A 137 6.46 44.44 24.92
C LYS A 137 5.04 43.86 25.01
N ILE A 138 4.88 42.54 24.86
CA ILE A 138 3.58 41.88 24.97
C ILE A 138 3.06 41.98 26.40
N GLU A 139 3.90 41.70 27.42
CA GLU A 139 3.52 41.87 28.83
C GLU A 139 3.07 43.30 29.10
N LYS A 140 3.78 44.31 28.61
CA LYS A 140 3.41 45.72 28.80
C LYS A 140 2.05 46.06 28.20
N ILE A 141 1.78 45.62 26.97
CA ILE A 141 0.49 45.86 26.29
C ILE A 141 -0.64 45.15 27.05
N LEU A 142 -0.39 43.92 27.52
CA LEU A 142 -1.37 43.13 28.24
C LEU A 142 -1.72 43.74 29.62
N HIS A 143 -0.70 44.18 30.39
CA HIS A 143 -0.90 44.79 31.71
C HIS A 143 -1.52 46.20 31.65
N GLN A 144 -1.30 46.95 30.56
CA GLN A 144 -1.96 48.23 30.33
C GLN A 144 -3.48 48.05 30.21
N ASN A 145 -3.92 47.03 29.45
CA ASN A 145 -5.36 46.72 29.36
C ASN A 145 -5.96 46.27 30.69
N THR A 146 -5.27 45.45 31.49
CA THR A 146 -5.82 44.99 32.79
C THR A 146 -6.01 46.13 33.79
N LYS A 147 -5.17 47.17 33.76
CA LYS A 147 -5.30 48.35 34.65
C LYS A 147 -6.37 49.34 34.21
N ASP A 148 -6.59 49.47 32.90
CA ASP A 148 -7.65 50.34 32.37
C ASP A 148 -9.04 49.68 32.44
N THR A 149 -9.12 48.37 32.71
CA THR A 149 -10.42 47.68 32.88
C THR A 149 -11.10 48.02 34.22
N THR A 150 -10.37 48.51 35.22
CA THR A 150 -10.95 48.91 36.52
C THR A 150 -11.43 50.37 36.56
N SER A 151 -11.19 51.16 35.51
CA SER A 151 -11.68 52.53 35.42
C SER A 151 -12.20 52.82 34.02
N LEU A 152 -13.53 52.96 33.92
CA LEU A 152 -14.34 53.33 32.75
C LEU A 152 -14.95 52.15 32.00
N GLU A 153 -16.27 52.02 32.24
CA GLU A 153 -17.22 51.45 31.31
C GLU A 153 -16.92 51.93 29.88
N THR A 154 -17.07 51.05 28.87
CA THR A 154 -16.93 51.31 27.42
C THR A 154 -15.54 51.33 26.78
N SER A 155 -14.70 50.32 27.02
CA SER A 155 -13.83 49.86 25.92
C SER A 155 -14.66 48.96 24.99
N SER A 156 -14.92 49.43 23.76
CA SER A 156 -15.69 48.68 22.77
C SER A 156 -15.05 47.30 22.56
N PRO A 157 -15.80 46.19 22.52
CA PRO A 157 -15.25 44.84 22.30
C PRO A 157 -14.37 44.72 21.04
N LEU A 158 -14.62 45.60 20.06
CA LEU A 158 -13.82 45.75 18.84
C LEU A 158 -12.41 46.30 19.10
N LEU A 159 -12.23 47.23 20.03
CA LEU A 159 -10.92 47.76 20.42
C LEU A 159 -10.09 46.67 21.12
N ALA A 160 -10.73 45.87 21.98
CA ALA A 160 -10.07 44.71 22.58
C ALA A 160 -9.62 43.69 21.52
N GLY A 161 -10.46 43.43 20.51
CA GLY A 161 -10.12 42.59 19.35
C GLY A 161 -8.91 43.10 18.54
N GLN A 162 -8.86 44.40 18.25
CA GLN A 162 -7.73 45.02 17.53
C GLN A 162 -6.41 44.97 18.30
N ILE A 163 -6.46 45.16 19.63
CA ILE A 163 -5.27 45.05 20.47
C ILE A 163 -4.78 43.60 20.50
N LEU A 164 -5.68 42.62 20.57
CA LEU A 164 -5.32 41.21 20.55
C LEU A 164 -4.72 40.75 19.22
N GLU A 165 -5.17 41.28 18.08
CA GLU A 165 -4.56 41.02 16.78
C GLU A 165 -3.12 41.56 16.71
N ARG A 166 -2.90 42.77 17.26
CA ARG A 166 -1.54 43.32 17.41
C ARG A 166 -0.67 42.49 18.36
N ILE A 167 -1.23 41.98 19.46
CA ILE A 167 -0.51 41.07 20.36
C ILE A 167 -0.19 39.75 19.65
N ALA A 168 -1.12 39.18 18.88
CA ALA A 168 -0.92 37.92 18.18
C ALA A 168 0.15 38.00 17.09
N THR A 169 0.24 39.11 16.35
CA THR A 169 1.31 39.32 15.38
C THR A 169 2.69 39.39 16.05
N GLU A 170 2.82 40.11 17.16
CA GLU A 170 4.07 40.15 17.96
C GLU A 170 4.36 38.79 18.62
N PHE A 171 3.33 38.07 19.05
CA PHE A 171 3.45 36.73 19.63
C PHE A 171 3.94 35.71 18.59
N ASN A 172 3.45 35.77 17.35
CA ASN A 172 3.92 34.90 16.28
C ASN A 172 5.41 35.19 15.94
N GLN A 173 5.82 36.46 15.89
CA GLN A 173 7.24 36.83 15.76
C GLN A 173 8.09 36.30 16.93
N LEU A 174 7.59 36.43 18.16
CA LEU A 174 8.22 35.88 19.35
C LEU A 174 8.38 34.36 19.23
N GLN A 175 7.34 33.64 18.81
CA GLN A 175 7.36 32.19 18.64
C GLN A 175 8.37 31.76 17.57
N PHE A 176 8.43 32.47 16.44
CA PHE A 176 9.43 32.24 15.38
C PHE A 176 10.88 32.37 15.91
N HIS A 177 11.19 33.44 16.64
CA HIS A 177 12.51 33.64 17.22
C HIS A 177 12.84 32.64 18.34
N ALA A 178 11.83 32.24 19.12
CA ALA A 178 11.97 31.24 20.17
C ALA A 178 12.30 29.84 19.60
N VAL A 179 11.62 29.42 18.53
CA VAL A 179 11.86 28.13 17.86
C VAL A 179 13.26 28.08 17.24
N GLN A 180 13.72 29.17 16.62
CA GLN A 180 15.08 29.24 16.06
C GLN A 180 16.20 29.26 17.11
N SER A 181 15.86 29.51 18.38
CA SER A 181 16.82 29.60 19.49
C SER A 181 16.77 28.37 20.41
N LYS A 182 16.19 27.26 19.92
CA LYS A 182 16.02 26.01 20.67
C LYS A 182 17.38 25.45 21.12
N GLY A 183 17.46 25.02 22.39
CA GLY A 183 18.68 24.46 23.00
C GLY A 183 19.54 25.46 23.78
N MET A 184 19.17 26.74 23.82
CA MET A 184 19.89 27.76 24.60
C MET A 184 19.37 27.82 26.06
N PRO A 185 20.25 27.80 27.09
CA PRO A 185 19.84 27.84 28.50
C PRO A 185 19.01 29.07 28.89
N LEU A 186 19.22 30.19 28.20
CA LEU A 186 18.49 31.43 28.46
C LEU A 186 17.02 31.34 28.00
N LEU A 187 16.73 30.55 26.96
CA LEU A 187 15.37 30.31 26.50
C LEU A 187 14.59 29.50 27.54
N ASP A 188 15.23 28.57 28.25
CA ASP A 188 14.57 27.80 29.32
C ASP A 188 14.09 28.70 30.47
N LYS A 189 14.81 29.80 30.75
CA LYS A 189 14.38 30.82 31.73
C LYS A 189 13.21 31.67 31.24
N VAL A 190 13.09 31.89 29.93
CA VAL A 190 12.03 32.73 29.33
C VAL A 190 10.79 31.90 28.98
N ARG A 191 10.92 30.58 28.80
CA ARG A 191 9.81 29.66 28.46
C ARG A 191 8.61 29.78 29.40
N PRO A 192 8.74 29.88 30.73
CA PRO A 192 7.60 30.09 31.64
C PRO A 192 6.86 31.41 31.38
N ARG A 193 7.58 32.49 31.04
CA ARG A 193 6.96 33.78 30.69
C ARG A 193 6.18 33.70 29.39
N ILE A 194 6.75 33.04 28.37
CA ILE A 194 6.05 32.78 27.09
C ILE A 194 4.79 31.95 27.32
N ALA A 195 4.87 30.91 28.15
CA ALA A 195 3.72 30.09 28.51
C ALA A 195 2.64 30.91 29.24
N GLY A 196 3.02 31.79 30.17
CA GLY A 196 2.11 32.71 30.84
C GLY A 196 1.40 33.67 29.88
N ILE A 197 2.14 34.28 28.94
CA ILE A 197 1.57 35.11 27.86
C ILE A 197 0.58 34.29 27.02
N THR A 198 0.96 33.07 26.64
CA THR A 198 0.11 32.19 25.83
C THR A 198 -1.21 31.90 26.54
N ALA A 199 -1.15 31.56 27.83
CA ALA A 199 -2.33 31.27 28.64
C ALA A 199 -3.25 32.49 28.81
N MET A 200 -2.69 33.67 29.11
CA MET A 200 -3.48 34.89 29.22
C MET A 200 -4.11 35.29 27.88
N LEU A 201 -3.39 35.13 26.77
CA LEU A 201 -3.93 35.40 25.44
C LEU A 201 -5.07 34.44 25.10
N GLN A 202 -4.90 33.14 25.39
CA GLN A 202 -5.95 32.13 25.21
C GLN A 202 -7.19 32.43 26.04
N GLN A 203 -7.05 32.75 27.33
CA GLN A 203 -8.17 33.09 28.21
C GLN A 203 -8.91 34.34 27.73
N SER A 204 -8.17 35.36 27.26
CA SER A 204 -8.75 36.59 26.73
C SER A 204 -9.52 36.35 25.43
N LEU A 205 -8.95 35.52 24.54
CA LEU A 205 -9.61 35.12 23.29
C LEU A 205 -10.84 34.25 23.52
N GLU A 206 -10.79 33.35 24.50
CA GLU A 206 -11.93 32.52 24.89
C GLU A 206 -13.11 33.39 25.35
N GLY A 207 -12.87 34.34 26.26
CA GLY A 207 -13.89 35.28 26.71
C GLY A 207 -14.52 36.08 25.57
N LEU A 208 -13.70 36.59 24.65
CA LEU A 208 -14.20 37.32 23.48
C LEU A 208 -14.96 36.45 22.49
N LEU A 209 -14.53 35.20 22.27
CA LEU A 209 -15.26 34.30 21.38
C LEU A 209 -16.64 33.98 21.96
N ILE A 210 -16.71 33.67 23.26
CA ILE A 210 -17.98 33.41 23.95
C ILE A 210 -18.89 34.64 23.88
N GLN A 211 -18.37 35.84 24.16
CA GLN A 211 -19.13 37.09 24.05
C GLN A 211 -19.61 37.33 22.61
N GLY A 212 -18.76 37.11 21.61
CA GLY A 212 -19.09 37.25 20.20
C GLY A 212 -20.20 36.29 19.76
N LEU A 213 -20.17 35.03 20.23
CA LEU A 213 -21.22 34.05 19.97
C LEU A 213 -22.54 34.40 20.66
N GLN A 214 -22.51 34.85 21.93
CA GLN A 214 -23.71 35.25 22.69
C GLN A 214 -24.38 36.51 22.10
N THR A 215 -23.57 37.49 21.70
CA THR A 215 -24.07 38.75 21.11
C THR A 215 -24.37 38.64 19.63
N SER A 216 -24.08 37.50 18.99
CA SER A 216 -24.19 37.28 17.54
C SER A 216 -23.46 38.35 16.71
N ASN A 217 -22.36 38.88 17.22
CA ASN A 217 -21.60 39.95 16.57
C ASN A 217 -20.52 39.34 15.65
N ILE A 218 -20.74 39.46 14.33
CA ILE A 218 -19.87 38.92 13.28
C ILE A 218 -18.44 39.47 13.40
N ASP A 219 -18.29 40.77 13.68
CA ASP A 219 -16.98 41.41 13.70
C ASP A 219 -16.13 40.91 14.86
N ILE A 220 -16.72 40.77 16.06
CA ILE A 220 -16.00 40.24 17.23
C ILE A 220 -15.53 38.80 16.95
N VAL A 221 -16.40 37.95 16.42
CA VAL A 221 -16.07 36.56 16.08
C VAL A 221 -14.99 36.51 15.00
N ARG A 222 -15.09 37.35 13.95
CA ARG A 222 -14.10 37.42 12.87
C ARG A 222 -12.72 37.81 13.39
N HIS A 223 -12.61 38.87 14.18
CA HIS A 223 -11.33 39.30 14.76
C HIS A 223 -10.76 38.23 15.70
N CYS A 224 -11.60 37.60 16.52
CA CYS A 224 -11.18 36.53 17.41
C CYS A 224 -10.61 35.32 16.63
N LEU A 225 -11.32 34.85 15.60
CA LEU A 225 -10.87 33.72 14.78
C LEU A 225 -9.62 34.04 13.95
N ARG A 226 -9.47 35.27 13.44
CA ARG A 226 -8.20 35.71 12.81
C ARG A 226 -7.05 35.67 13.79
N THR A 227 -7.29 36.09 15.03
CA THR A 227 -6.27 36.10 16.08
C THR A 227 -5.87 34.68 16.47
N TYR A 228 -6.82 33.76 16.65
CA TYR A 228 -6.56 32.33 16.88
C TYR A 228 -5.78 31.68 15.73
N ALA A 229 -6.06 32.05 14.47
CA ALA A 229 -5.33 31.56 13.31
C ALA A 229 -3.89 32.09 13.27
N THR A 230 -3.69 33.37 13.65
CA THR A 230 -2.38 34.01 13.69
C THR A 230 -1.44 33.39 14.72
N ILE A 231 -1.98 32.88 15.83
CA ILE A 231 -1.21 32.18 16.87
C ILE A 231 -1.16 30.66 16.70
N ASP A 232 -1.62 30.13 15.56
CA ASP A 232 -1.66 28.69 15.24
C ASP A 232 -2.43 27.85 16.29
N LYS A 233 -3.51 28.42 16.85
CA LYS A 233 -4.39 27.78 17.84
C LYS A 233 -5.82 27.59 17.32
N THR A 234 -5.97 27.28 16.03
CA THR A 234 -7.29 27.09 15.40
C THR A 234 -8.10 25.97 16.06
N ARG A 235 -7.44 24.86 16.45
CA ARG A 235 -8.07 23.72 17.14
C ARG A 235 -8.63 24.08 18.51
N ASP A 236 -7.97 24.97 19.25
CA ASP A 236 -8.43 25.40 20.57
C ASP A 236 -9.76 26.17 20.43
N ALA A 237 -9.89 27.02 19.40
CA ALA A 237 -11.14 27.72 19.09
C ALA A 237 -12.25 26.75 18.64
N GLU A 238 -11.93 25.75 17.81
CA GLU A 238 -12.88 24.70 17.42
C GLU A 238 -13.36 23.89 18.62
N ALA A 239 -12.46 23.50 19.52
CA ALA A 239 -12.82 22.79 20.75
C ALA A 239 -13.70 23.65 21.67
N LEU A 240 -13.38 24.94 21.80
CA LEU A 240 -14.17 25.88 22.59
C LEU A 240 -15.60 26.05 22.05
N VAL A 241 -15.76 26.20 20.73
CA VAL A 241 -17.09 26.22 20.09
C VAL A 241 -17.83 24.91 20.36
N GLY A 242 -17.14 23.77 20.26
CA GLY A 242 -17.70 22.46 20.61
C GLY A 242 -18.23 22.44 22.04
N GLN A 243 -17.46 22.95 23.00
CA GLN A 243 -17.80 22.91 24.41
C GLN A 243 -18.91 23.90 24.82
N VAL A 244 -18.88 25.13 24.29
CA VAL A 244 -19.78 26.22 24.73
C VAL A 244 -21.07 26.26 23.92
N LEU A 245 -21.00 26.01 22.61
CA LEU A 245 -22.15 26.15 21.71
C LEU A 245 -22.80 24.80 21.39
N VAL A 246 -21.99 23.80 21.04
CA VAL A 246 -22.51 22.52 20.53
C VAL A 246 -22.95 21.61 21.67
N LYS A 247 -22.07 21.36 22.65
CA LYS A 247 -22.28 20.40 23.72
C LYS A 247 -23.59 20.63 24.50
N PRO A 248 -23.97 21.86 24.94
CA PRO A 248 -25.21 22.05 25.69
C PRO A 248 -26.46 21.65 24.90
N TYR A 249 -26.48 21.94 23.60
CA TYR A 249 -27.58 21.55 22.71
C TYR A 249 -27.63 20.02 22.51
N MET A 250 -26.45 19.39 22.33
CA MET A 250 -26.38 17.92 22.24
C MET A 250 -26.77 17.25 23.55
N ASP A 251 -26.44 17.88 24.68
CA ASP A 251 -26.87 17.49 26.03
C ASP A 251 -28.39 17.49 26.16
N GLU A 252 -29.07 18.49 25.63
CA GLU A 252 -30.54 18.56 25.61
C GLU A 252 -31.20 17.58 24.64
N VAL A 253 -30.64 17.39 23.43
CA VAL A 253 -31.30 16.62 22.36
C VAL A 253 -31.07 15.11 22.47
N ILE A 254 -29.89 14.67 22.90
CA ILE A 254 -29.50 13.26 22.90
C ILE A 254 -29.93 12.60 24.22
N VAL A 255 -31.18 12.12 24.25
CA VAL A 255 -31.80 11.52 25.44
C VAL A 255 -32.24 10.08 25.14
N GLU A 256 -31.67 9.11 25.87
CA GLU A 256 -31.93 7.68 25.63
C GLU A 256 -33.40 7.30 25.84
N GLN A 257 -34.03 7.85 26.88
CA GLN A 257 -35.43 7.58 27.21
C GLN A 257 -36.36 8.00 26.07
N PHE A 258 -36.11 9.17 25.47
CA PHE A 258 -36.90 9.67 24.33
C PHE A 258 -36.80 8.74 23.12
N VAL A 259 -35.61 8.19 22.86
CA VAL A 259 -35.38 7.24 21.76
C VAL A 259 -36.03 5.88 22.01
N LYS A 260 -36.08 5.42 23.26
CA LYS A 260 -36.71 4.13 23.63
C LYS A 260 -38.24 4.20 23.68
N SER A 261 -38.82 5.32 24.15
CA SER A 261 -40.26 5.46 24.35
C SER A 261 -41.05 5.72 23.07
N ASN A 262 -40.40 6.17 22.00
CA ASN A 262 -41.06 6.50 20.73
C ASN A 262 -40.55 5.62 19.59
N PRO A 263 -41.44 5.01 18.78
CA PRO A 263 -41.02 4.14 17.66
C PRO A 263 -40.17 4.90 16.61
N ASN A 264 -40.41 6.20 16.42
CA ASN A 264 -39.61 7.07 15.54
C ASN A 264 -38.62 7.97 16.29
N GLY A 265 -38.37 7.71 17.57
CA GLY A 265 -37.58 8.60 18.45
C GLY A 265 -36.17 8.86 17.92
N LEU A 266 -35.51 7.83 17.38
CA LEU A 266 -34.17 7.96 16.79
C LEU A 266 -34.14 8.88 15.57
N LYS A 267 -35.11 8.71 14.65
CA LYS A 267 -35.21 9.53 13.43
C LYS A 267 -35.51 10.99 13.77
N MET A 268 -36.39 11.23 14.76
CA MET A 268 -36.70 12.57 15.23
C MET A 268 -35.50 13.24 15.89
N MET A 269 -34.77 12.51 16.74
CA MET A 269 -33.52 12.99 17.34
C MET A 269 -32.51 13.39 16.27
N TYR A 270 -32.24 12.52 15.29
CA TYR A 270 -31.32 12.86 14.20
C TYR A 270 -31.78 14.04 13.35
N THR A 271 -33.09 14.22 13.17
CA THR A 271 -33.62 15.39 12.46
C THR A 271 -33.32 16.68 13.24
N LYS A 272 -33.55 16.71 14.56
CA LYS A 272 -33.16 17.84 15.41
C LYS A 272 -31.65 18.10 15.39
N LEU A 273 -30.83 17.05 15.43
CA LEU A 273 -29.37 17.18 15.32
C LEU A 273 -28.94 17.80 13.98
N LEU A 274 -29.61 17.44 12.87
CA LEU A 274 -29.35 18.04 11.55
C LEU A 274 -29.83 19.49 11.45
N GLU A 275 -30.82 19.90 12.24
CA GLU A 275 -31.29 21.28 12.32
C GLU A 275 -30.30 22.20 13.05
N PHE A 276 -29.39 21.65 13.85
CA PHE A 276 -28.41 22.45 14.59
C PHE A 276 -27.54 23.32 13.69
N VAL A 277 -26.91 22.73 12.66
CA VAL A 277 -25.97 23.45 11.78
C VAL A 277 -26.65 24.59 11.02
N PRO A 278 -27.83 24.40 10.37
CA PRO A 278 -28.54 25.49 9.72
C PRO A 278 -29.02 26.61 10.65
N HIS A 279 -29.27 26.36 11.94
CA HIS A 279 -29.84 27.37 12.85
C HIS A 279 -28.79 28.05 13.74
N HIS A 280 -27.87 27.29 14.32
CA HIS A 280 -26.94 27.78 15.33
C HIS A 280 -25.52 28.05 14.80
N CYS A 281 -25.14 27.47 13.64
CA CYS A 281 -23.82 27.69 13.05
C CYS A 281 -23.80 28.74 11.93
N ARG A 282 -24.89 29.51 11.72
CA ARG A 282 -24.97 30.52 10.64
C ARG A 282 -23.84 31.55 10.72
N LEU A 283 -23.64 32.12 11.91
CA LEU A 283 -22.61 33.12 12.20
C LEU A 283 -21.20 32.59 11.86
N LEU A 284 -20.87 31.38 12.33
CA LEU A 284 -19.57 30.75 12.09
C LEU A 284 -19.36 30.42 10.61
N ARG A 285 -20.41 29.98 9.91
CA ARG A 285 -20.36 29.73 8.45
C ARG A 285 -20.17 31.00 7.66
N GLU A 286 -20.76 32.11 8.08
CA GLU A 286 -20.58 33.41 7.44
C GLU A 286 -19.13 33.90 7.57
N VAL A 287 -18.53 33.77 8.76
CA VAL A 287 -17.15 34.20 9.03
C VAL A 287 -16.10 33.30 8.34
N THR A 288 -16.38 32.01 8.18
CA THR A 288 -15.43 31.01 7.63
C THR A 288 -15.65 30.67 6.15
N GLY A 289 -16.53 31.38 5.45
CA GLY A 289 -16.75 31.21 4.01
C GLY A 289 -17.61 30.00 3.63
N GLY A 290 -18.40 29.48 4.56
CA GLY A 290 -19.38 28.40 4.34
C GLY A 290 -20.72 28.86 3.74
N ALA A 291 -20.87 30.16 3.45
CA ALA A 291 -21.98 30.75 2.71
C ALA A 291 -21.45 31.46 1.45
N VAL A 292 -22.26 31.50 0.39
CA VAL A 292 -21.96 32.14 -0.90
C VAL A 292 -21.99 33.67 -0.77
N SER A 293 -21.21 34.25 0.16
CA SER A 293 -21.05 35.69 0.24
C SER A 293 -20.11 36.18 -0.86
N SER A 294 -20.48 37.31 -1.46
CA SER A 294 -19.82 37.90 -2.65
C SER A 294 -18.43 38.47 -2.37
N ASP A 295 -18.00 38.54 -1.11
CA ASP A 295 -16.77 39.23 -0.71
C ASP A 295 -15.75 38.26 -0.10
N LYS A 296 -14.89 37.71 -0.96
CA LYS A 296 -13.81 36.77 -0.56
C LYS A 296 -12.77 37.39 0.37
N ALA A 297 -12.75 38.71 0.51
CA ALA A 297 -11.75 39.44 1.30
C ALA A 297 -11.91 39.27 2.82
N ASP A 298 -13.11 38.90 3.30
CA ASP A 298 -13.43 38.87 4.75
C ASP A 298 -13.57 37.49 5.38
N ILE A 299 -13.22 36.44 4.62
CA ILE A 299 -13.25 35.06 5.10
C ILE A 299 -12.02 34.77 5.97
N VAL A 300 -12.23 34.11 7.11
CA VAL A 300 -11.14 33.58 7.94
C VAL A 300 -10.88 32.12 7.56
N PRO A 301 -9.82 31.83 6.77
CA PRO A 301 -9.53 30.46 6.35
C PRO A 301 -8.95 29.63 7.52
N GLY A 302 -9.01 28.30 7.38
CA GLY A 302 -8.32 27.37 8.28
C GLY A 302 -9.21 26.68 9.32
N TYR A 303 -10.51 27.00 9.36
CA TYR A 303 -11.46 26.39 10.29
C TYR A 303 -12.41 25.43 9.59
N ASP A 304 -12.76 24.34 10.27
CA ASP A 304 -13.88 23.47 9.92
C ASP A 304 -14.66 23.06 11.17
N PHE A 305 -15.43 24.01 11.68
CA PHE A 305 -16.27 23.82 12.87
C PHE A 305 -17.25 22.65 12.72
N LEU A 306 -17.72 22.32 11.51
CA LEU A 306 -18.62 21.18 11.32
C LEU A 306 -17.90 19.88 11.62
N VAL A 307 -16.68 19.72 11.12
CA VAL A 307 -15.88 18.49 11.26
C VAL A 307 -15.23 18.39 12.63
N ASN A 308 -14.69 19.48 13.16
CA ASN A 308 -13.85 19.48 14.34
C ASN A 308 -14.59 19.87 15.63
N SER A 309 -15.75 20.52 15.54
CA SER A 309 -16.56 20.92 16.72
C SER A 309 -17.90 20.19 16.77
N VAL A 310 -18.68 20.23 15.69
CA VAL A 310 -20.06 19.72 15.70
C VAL A 310 -20.10 18.20 15.67
N TRP A 311 -19.43 17.59 14.70
CA TRP A 311 -19.43 16.14 14.54
C TRP A 311 -18.91 15.37 15.76
N PRO A 312 -17.76 15.74 16.37
CA PRO A 312 -17.21 14.99 17.50
C PRO A 312 -18.15 15.02 18.71
N GLU A 313 -18.80 16.16 18.97
CA GLU A 313 -19.75 16.33 20.07
C GLU A 313 -21.03 15.52 19.85
N ILE A 314 -21.57 15.49 18.63
CA ILE A 314 -22.72 14.65 18.28
C ILE A 314 -22.38 13.17 18.52
N ILE A 315 -21.27 12.70 17.94
CA ILE A 315 -20.90 11.29 18.01
C ILE A 315 -20.60 10.89 19.46
N ARG A 316 -19.85 11.71 20.20
CA ARG A 316 -19.60 11.46 21.62
C ARG A 316 -20.91 11.37 22.41
N GLY A 317 -21.84 12.31 22.21
CA GLY A 317 -23.14 12.28 22.86
C GLY A 317 -23.94 11.02 22.55
N VAL A 318 -24.01 10.62 21.27
CA VAL A 318 -24.70 9.40 20.84
C VAL A 318 -24.05 8.14 21.44
N GLU A 319 -22.72 8.08 21.41
CA GLU A 319 -21.95 6.94 21.88
C GLU A 319 -22.02 6.76 23.41
N GLU A 320 -21.97 7.85 24.17
CA GLU A 320 -21.98 7.82 25.64
C GLU A 320 -23.40 7.64 26.19
N ARG A 321 -24.40 8.28 25.59
CA ARG A 321 -25.76 8.33 26.12
C ARG A 321 -26.73 7.34 25.48
N ILE A 322 -26.40 6.78 24.31
CA ILE A 322 -27.22 5.74 23.66
C ILE A 322 -26.36 4.52 23.28
N PRO A 323 -25.69 3.83 24.22
CA PRO A 323 -24.93 2.61 23.89
C PRO A 323 -25.81 1.49 23.32
N SER A 324 -27.09 1.45 23.72
CA SER A 324 -28.07 0.46 23.26
C SER A 324 -28.37 0.53 21.77
N LEU A 325 -28.02 1.65 21.10
CA LEU A 325 -28.16 1.83 19.65
C LEU A 325 -27.38 0.77 18.86
N PHE A 326 -26.18 0.42 19.33
CA PHE A 326 -25.23 -0.44 18.62
C PHE A 326 -25.41 -1.94 18.92
N ASN A 327 -26.39 -2.31 19.76
CA ASN A 327 -26.58 -3.71 20.19
C ASN A 327 -27.12 -4.58 19.03
N PRO A 328 -26.38 -5.62 18.60
CA PRO A 328 -26.81 -6.50 17.51
C PRO A 328 -27.82 -7.56 17.92
N GLY A 329 -28.20 -7.68 19.21
CA GLY A 329 -29.00 -8.80 19.72
C GLY A 329 -30.36 -9.01 19.05
N ASN A 330 -30.98 -7.96 18.50
CA ASN A 330 -32.15 -8.08 17.61
C ASN A 330 -31.75 -7.60 16.20
N PRO A 331 -31.66 -8.50 15.21
CA PRO A 331 -31.26 -8.14 13.85
C PRO A 331 -32.19 -7.14 13.16
N ASP A 332 -33.52 -7.27 13.30
CA ASP A 332 -34.47 -6.35 12.65
C ASP A 332 -34.32 -4.93 13.21
N ALA A 333 -34.27 -4.81 14.53
CA ALA A 333 -34.05 -3.52 15.19
C ALA A 333 -32.66 -2.94 14.88
N PHE A 334 -31.62 -3.78 14.80
CA PHE A 334 -30.28 -3.35 14.43
C PHE A 334 -30.24 -2.80 13.00
N TYR A 335 -30.89 -3.48 12.04
CA TYR A 335 -30.99 -3.02 10.65
C TYR A 335 -31.65 -1.63 10.57
N GLU A 336 -32.78 -1.46 11.25
CA GLU A 336 -33.54 -0.19 11.22
C GLU A 336 -32.70 0.94 11.79
N ARG A 337 -32.14 0.74 12.99
CA ARG A 337 -31.27 1.71 13.66
C ARG A 337 -30.05 2.06 12.81
N TYR A 338 -29.37 1.05 12.26
CA TYR A 338 -28.22 1.25 11.38
C TYR A 338 -28.59 2.08 10.16
N THR A 339 -29.69 1.73 9.48
CA THR A 339 -30.13 2.42 8.25
C THR A 339 -30.48 3.88 8.52
N VAL A 340 -31.21 4.15 9.61
CA VAL A 340 -31.55 5.52 10.04
C VAL A 340 -30.30 6.32 10.40
N SER A 341 -29.34 5.71 11.12
CA SER A 341 -28.06 6.34 11.45
C SER A 341 -27.19 6.62 10.22
N MET A 342 -27.15 5.73 9.23
CA MET A 342 -26.40 5.95 7.99
C MET A 342 -27.05 7.02 7.10
N ASP A 343 -28.38 7.13 7.10
CA ASP A 343 -29.08 8.23 6.44
C ASP A 343 -28.78 9.59 7.11
N PHE A 344 -28.71 9.62 8.45
CA PHE A 344 -28.23 10.78 9.20
C PHE A 344 -26.81 11.18 8.79
N VAL A 345 -25.86 10.24 8.76
CA VAL A 345 -24.47 10.49 8.35
C VAL A 345 -24.45 11.10 6.95
N ARG A 346 -25.18 10.51 5.99
CA ARG A 346 -25.25 11.01 4.60
C ARG A 346 -25.83 12.40 4.52
N LYS A 347 -26.87 12.71 5.32
CA LYS A 347 -27.47 14.05 5.39
C LYS A 347 -26.51 15.06 6.01
N PHE A 348 -25.76 14.68 7.04
CA PHE A 348 -24.74 15.53 7.64
C PHE A 348 -23.60 15.82 6.66
N GLU A 349 -23.11 14.82 5.91
CA GLU A 349 -22.10 15.01 4.86
C GLU A 349 -22.53 16.03 3.80
N ARG A 350 -23.84 16.09 3.47
CA ARG A 350 -24.38 17.09 2.54
C ARG A 350 -24.38 18.52 3.09
N GLN A 351 -24.28 18.68 4.41
CA GLN A 351 -24.16 20.00 5.05
C GLN A 351 -22.72 20.53 5.05
N CYS A 352 -21.72 19.68 4.75
CA CYS A 352 -20.34 20.12 4.58
C CYS A 352 -20.22 21.07 3.37
N GLY A 353 -19.57 22.22 3.57
CA GLY A 353 -19.46 23.26 2.53
C GLY A 353 -18.56 22.92 1.33
N SER A 354 -17.80 21.82 1.38
CA SER A 354 -16.90 21.41 0.28
C SER A 354 -16.58 19.91 0.33
N GLN A 355 -16.18 19.36 -0.83
CA GLN A 355 -15.70 17.96 -0.92
C GLN A 355 -14.44 17.72 -0.06
N ALA A 356 -13.60 18.73 0.13
CA ALA A 356 -12.44 18.64 1.00
C ALA A 356 -12.84 18.49 2.48
N SER A 357 -13.89 19.19 2.91
CA SER A 357 -14.48 19.04 4.25
C SER A 357 -15.06 17.63 4.44
N VAL A 358 -15.78 17.09 3.46
CA VAL A 358 -16.29 15.70 3.52
C VAL A 358 -15.15 14.67 3.63
N LYS A 359 -14.06 14.85 2.87
CA LYS A 359 -12.87 13.98 3.00
C LYS A 359 -12.27 14.04 4.41
N ARG A 360 -12.17 15.24 4.99
CA ARG A 360 -11.67 15.43 6.35
C ARG A 360 -12.62 14.82 7.39
N LEU A 361 -13.94 14.94 7.20
CA LEU A 361 -14.95 14.30 8.04
C LEU A 361 -14.78 12.78 8.07
N ARG A 362 -14.68 12.13 6.90
CA ARG A 362 -14.50 10.68 6.80
C ARG A 362 -13.18 10.19 7.38
N ALA A 363 -12.14 11.04 7.34
CA ALA A 363 -10.85 10.76 7.95
C ALA A 363 -10.83 11.03 9.47
N HIS A 364 -11.85 11.70 10.02
CA HIS A 364 -11.87 12.09 11.43
C HIS A 364 -11.99 10.86 12.35
N PRO A 365 -11.26 10.78 13.48
CA PRO A 365 -11.29 9.63 14.38
C PRO A 365 -12.70 9.27 14.88
N CYS A 366 -13.52 10.26 15.25
CA CYS A 366 -14.90 10.03 15.68
C CYS A 366 -15.79 9.44 14.57
N TYR A 367 -15.55 9.79 13.31
CA TYR A 367 -16.28 9.20 12.18
C TYR A 367 -15.96 7.70 12.08
N GLN A 368 -14.68 7.35 12.16
CA GLN A 368 -14.23 5.95 12.11
C GLN A 368 -14.71 5.17 13.34
N SER A 369 -14.62 5.75 14.54
CA SER A 369 -15.15 5.17 15.79
C SER A 369 -16.63 4.81 15.64
N PHE A 370 -17.45 5.75 15.17
CA PHE A 370 -18.88 5.54 14.99
C PHE A 370 -19.18 4.38 14.06
N HIS A 371 -18.47 4.27 12.93
CA HIS A 371 -18.64 3.16 11.99
C HIS A 371 -18.17 1.82 12.57
N ASN A 372 -17.04 1.82 13.29
CA ASN A 372 -16.47 0.62 13.90
C ASN A 372 -17.31 0.07 15.05
N LYS A 373 -18.10 0.91 15.73
CA LYS A 373 -19.04 0.47 16.78
C LYS A 373 -20.19 -0.37 16.25
N TRP A 374 -20.54 -0.23 14.97
CA TRP A 374 -21.52 -1.10 14.34
C TRP A 374 -20.90 -2.46 14.04
N ASN A 375 -21.21 -3.46 14.88
CA ASN A 375 -20.70 -4.81 14.70
C ASN A 375 -21.46 -5.58 13.59
N LEU A 376 -21.21 -5.16 12.35
CA LEU A 376 -21.76 -5.79 11.15
C LEU A 376 -21.43 -7.29 11.04
N PRO A 377 -20.26 -7.78 11.47
CA PRO A 377 -19.99 -9.22 11.51
C PRO A 377 -20.97 -10.02 12.37
N VAL A 378 -21.29 -9.55 13.58
CA VAL A 378 -22.24 -10.24 14.47
C VAL A 378 -23.65 -10.17 13.92
N TYR A 379 -24.06 -9.02 13.36
CA TYR A 379 -25.34 -8.90 12.65
C TYR A 379 -25.46 -9.96 11.55
N PHE A 380 -24.43 -10.09 10.71
CA PHE A 380 -24.43 -11.10 9.64
C PHE A 380 -24.47 -12.52 10.21
N GLN A 381 -23.77 -12.82 11.30
CA GLN A 381 -23.82 -14.15 11.92
C GLN A 381 -25.22 -14.53 12.40
N LEU A 382 -25.96 -13.58 12.99
CA LEU A 382 -27.33 -13.80 13.42
C LEU A 382 -28.26 -14.05 12.22
N ARG A 383 -28.16 -13.23 11.17
CA ARG A 383 -28.90 -13.43 9.91
C ARG A 383 -28.53 -14.72 9.20
N PHE A 384 -27.25 -15.09 9.21
CA PHE A 384 -26.79 -16.38 8.67
C PHE A 384 -27.47 -17.53 9.40
N LYS A 385 -27.47 -17.52 10.74
CA LYS A 385 -28.10 -18.58 11.54
C LYS A 385 -29.61 -18.65 11.31
N GLU A 386 -30.29 -17.51 11.20
CA GLU A 386 -31.73 -17.43 10.87
C GLU A 386 -32.01 -18.07 9.50
N ILE A 387 -31.30 -17.63 8.46
CA ILE A 387 -31.55 -18.01 7.06
C ILE A 387 -31.08 -19.45 6.80
N ALA A 388 -29.81 -19.76 7.09
CA ALA A 388 -29.26 -21.09 6.86
C ALA A 388 -29.89 -22.13 7.78
N GLY A 389 -30.23 -21.77 9.02
CA GLY A 389 -30.92 -22.67 9.95
C GLY A 389 -32.31 -23.07 9.45
N SER A 390 -33.04 -22.16 8.80
CA SER A 390 -34.31 -22.50 8.16
C SER A 390 -34.15 -23.55 7.06
N LEU A 391 -33.07 -23.46 6.27
CA LEU A 391 -32.79 -24.45 5.22
C LEU A 391 -32.34 -25.79 5.81
N GLU A 392 -31.46 -25.80 6.81
CA GLU A 392 -30.99 -27.05 7.44
C GLU A 392 -32.12 -27.80 8.15
N ASN A 393 -33.08 -27.09 8.75
CA ASN A 393 -34.28 -27.71 9.30
C ASN A 393 -35.11 -28.37 8.20
N ALA A 394 -35.38 -27.67 7.09
CA ALA A 394 -36.12 -28.23 5.97
C ALA A 394 -35.39 -29.40 5.28
N ILE A 395 -34.06 -29.40 5.27
CA ILE A 395 -33.24 -30.53 4.81
C ILE A 395 -33.39 -31.72 5.77
N SER A 396 -33.41 -31.47 7.08
CA SER A 396 -33.56 -32.52 8.10
C SER A 396 -34.92 -33.22 8.05
N ASP A 397 -35.96 -32.50 7.61
CA ASP A 397 -37.31 -33.04 7.37
C ASP A 397 -37.38 -33.92 6.10
N GLY A 398 -36.35 -33.86 5.24
CA GLY A 398 -36.22 -34.68 4.04
C GLY A 398 -37.03 -34.16 2.84
N LEU A 399 -37.42 -35.08 1.94
CA LEU A 399 -38.16 -34.76 0.72
C LEU A 399 -39.67 -34.71 0.97
N GLU A 400 -40.13 -33.65 1.63
CA GLU A 400 -41.56 -33.37 1.81
C GLU A 400 -42.17 -32.59 0.63
N ALA A 401 -43.43 -32.86 0.32
CA ALA A 401 -44.18 -32.13 -0.69
C ALA A 401 -44.43 -30.68 -0.23
N ALA A 402 -44.32 -29.73 -1.16
CA ALA A 402 -44.58 -28.33 -0.84
C ALA A 402 -46.08 -28.09 -0.50
N PRO A 403 -46.39 -27.06 0.31
CA PRO A 403 -47.76 -26.67 0.64
C PRO A 403 -48.63 -26.40 -0.59
N ALA A 404 -49.93 -26.66 -0.47
CA ALA A 404 -50.90 -26.39 -1.55
C ALA A 404 -50.89 -24.91 -1.96
N GLY A 405 -50.51 -24.63 -3.22
CA GLY A 405 -50.36 -23.28 -3.76
C GLY A 405 -48.92 -22.82 -3.98
N SER A 406 -47.92 -23.63 -3.60
CA SER A 406 -46.51 -23.37 -3.92
C SER A 406 -46.22 -23.51 -5.41
N SER A 407 -45.23 -22.73 -5.90
CA SER A 407 -44.69 -22.87 -7.26
C SER A 407 -43.71 -24.04 -7.39
N TYR A 408 -43.32 -24.66 -6.28
CA TYR A 408 -42.36 -25.74 -6.21
C TYR A 408 -43.05 -27.04 -5.78
N HIS A 409 -42.49 -28.18 -6.18
CA HIS A 409 -43.01 -29.49 -5.80
C HIS A 409 -42.51 -29.96 -4.42
N LEU A 410 -41.30 -29.52 -4.02
CA LEU A 410 -40.64 -29.92 -2.78
C LEU A 410 -40.56 -28.75 -1.81
N GLN A 411 -40.93 -28.97 -0.54
CA GLN A 411 -40.88 -27.98 0.54
C GLN A 411 -39.47 -27.40 0.72
N VAL A 412 -38.44 -28.24 0.70
CA VAL A 412 -37.03 -27.82 0.80
C VAL A 412 -36.62 -26.86 -0.33
N THR A 413 -37.21 -26.98 -1.51
CA THR A 413 -36.91 -26.11 -2.67
C THR A 413 -37.57 -24.75 -2.51
N GLU A 414 -38.79 -24.71 -1.99
CA GLU A 414 -39.46 -23.47 -1.63
C GLU A 414 -38.74 -22.73 -0.51
N VAL A 415 -38.31 -23.45 0.54
CA VAL A 415 -37.54 -22.87 1.64
C VAL A 415 -36.20 -22.34 1.16
N LEU A 416 -35.49 -23.07 0.29
CA LEU A 416 -34.26 -22.57 -0.35
C LEU A 416 -34.52 -21.23 -1.07
N TRP A 417 -35.55 -21.18 -1.92
CA TRP A 417 -35.87 -19.98 -2.68
C TRP A 417 -36.21 -18.80 -1.77
N SER A 418 -37.00 -19.05 -0.72
CA SER A 418 -37.34 -18.08 0.31
C SER A 418 -36.07 -17.57 1.02
N CYS A 419 -35.15 -18.45 1.41
CA CYS A 419 -33.88 -18.10 2.04
C CYS A 419 -32.99 -17.24 1.11
N VAL A 420 -32.92 -17.59 -0.18
CA VAL A 420 -32.18 -16.79 -1.18
C VAL A 420 -32.81 -15.42 -1.32
N CYS A 421 -34.13 -15.31 -1.48
CA CYS A 421 -34.83 -14.03 -1.54
C CYS A 421 -34.61 -13.21 -0.26
N ARG A 422 -34.66 -13.84 0.91
CA ARG A 422 -34.44 -13.23 2.23
C ARG A 422 -33.05 -12.61 2.36
N CYS A 423 -32.00 -13.19 1.75
CA CYS A 423 -30.65 -12.59 1.75
C CYS A 423 -30.60 -11.20 1.11
N TRP A 424 -31.50 -10.94 0.14
CA TRP A 424 -31.53 -9.71 -0.66
C TRP A 424 -32.75 -8.85 -0.37
N ALA A 425 -33.57 -9.24 0.61
CA ALA A 425 -34.78 -8.53 0.97
C ALA A 425 -34.44 -7.17 1.63
N ASP A 426 -35.29 -6.18 1.33
CA ASP A 426 -35.35 -4.95 2.10
C ASP A 426 -35.63 -5.32 3.57
N GLN A 427 -34.90 -4.71 4.51
CA GLN A 427 -34.87 -5.04 5.97
C GLN A 427 -33.88 -6.13 6.42
N VAL A 428 -33.20 -6.79 5.48
CA VAL A 428 -32.14 -7.77 5.79
C VAL A 428 -30.81 -7.40 5.14
N TYR A 429 -30.86 -6.98 3.87
CA TYR A 429 -29.66 -6.70 3.11
C TYR A 429 -29.00 -5.37 3.52
N LEU A 430 -27.72 -5.44 3.93
CA LEU A 430 -26.89 -4.26 4.17
C LEU A 430 -25.78 -4.17 3.11
N PRO A 431 -25.65 -3.04 2.37
CA PRO A 431 -24.65 -2.90 1.31
C PRO A 431 -23.20 -3.22 1.71
N PRO A 432 -22.69 -2.85 2.90
CA PRO A 432 -21.32 -3.21 3.30
C PRO A 432 -21.09 -4.72 3.44
N LEU A 433 -22.16 -5.50 3.60
CA LEU A 433 -22.13 -6.96 3.75
C LEU A 433 -22.45 -7.72 2.46
N ALA A 434 -22.49 -7.02 1.30
CA ALA A 434 -22.79 -7.62 0.00
C ALA A 434 -21.97 -8.88 -0.29
N HIS A 435 -20.65 -8.83 -0.05
CA HIS A 435 -19.76 -9.98 -0.23
C HIS A 435 -20.14 -11.20 0.62
N ARG A 436 -20.67 -10.98 1.84
CA ARG A 436 -21.07 -12.06 2.75
C ARG A 436 -22.43 -12.64 2.40
N PHE A 437 -23.41 -11.79 2.06
CA PHE A 437 -24.72 -12.25 1.59
C PHE A 437 -24.59 -13.02 0.26
N TRP A 438 -23.74 -12.54 -0.65
CA TRP A 438 -23.40 -13.27 -1.88
C TRP A 438 -22.81 -14.65 -1.59
N LYS A 439 -21.82 -14.73 -0.69
CA LYS A 439 -21.26 -16.01 -0.25
C LYS A 439 -22.33 -16.93 0.34
N LEU A 440 -23.22 -16.41 1.19
CA LEU A 440 -24.32 -17.19 1.77
C LEU A 440 -25.26 -17.72 0.68
N THR A 441 -25.65 -16.92 -0.31
CA THR A 441 -26.47 -17.38 -1.43
C THR A 441 -25.84 -18.59 -2.14
N LEU A 442 -24.54 -18.54 -2.43
CA LEU A 442 -23.82 -19.67 -3.04
C LEU A 442 -23.75 -20.89 -2.12
N GLN A 443 -23.55 -20.67 -0.81
CA GLN A 443 -23.53 -21.76 0.17
C GLN A 443 -24.88 -22.47 0.29
N LEU A 444 -25.99 -21.73 0.28
CA LEU A 444 -27.35 -22.30 0.33
C LEU A 444 -27.61 -23.19 -0.90
N ILE A 445 -27.28 -22.68 -2.09
CA ILE A 445 -27.44 -23.43 -3.35
C ILE A 445 -26.55 -24.68 -3.37
N SER A 446 -25.28 -24.54 -2.99
CA SER A 446 -24.34 -25.66 -2.92
C SER A 446 -24.82 -26.72 -1.94
N ARG A 447 -25.30 -26.32 -0.75
CA ARG A 447 -25.78 -27.24 0.29
C ARG A 447 -27.00 -28.02 -0.17
N TYR A 448 -27.95 -27.35 -0.82
CA TYR A 448 -29.11 -27.99 -1.42
C TYR A 448 -28.72 -28.97 -2.54
N SER A 449 -27.77 -28.61 -3.41
CA SER A 449 -27.28 -29.50 -4.46
C SER A 449 -26.63 -30.77 -3.88
N THR A 450 -25.85 -30.64 -2.80
CA THR A 450 -25.25 -31.77 -2.11
C THR A 450 -26.32 -32.68 -1.51
N PHE A 451 -27.33 -32.11 -0.83
CA PHE A 451 -28.46 -32.86 -0.30
C PHE A 451 -29.20 -33.68 -1.36
N LEU A 452 -29.52 -33.08 -2.51
CA LEU A 452 -30.18 -33.82 -3.61
C LEU A 452 -29.32 -34.97 -4.17
N THR A 453 -28.00 -34.81 -4.17
CA THR A 453 -27.08 -35.84 -4.65
C THR A 453 -26.92 -36.98 -3.63
N GLU A 454 -27.02 -36.68 -2.33
CA GLU A 454 -26.98 -37.66 -1.25
C GLU A 454 -28.29 -38.45 -1.13
N GLU A 455 -29.44 -37.82 -1.35
CA GLU A 455 -30.76 -38.44 -1.19
C GLU A 455 -31.19 -39.35 -2.34
N VAL A 456 -30.66 -39.14 -3.55
CA VAL A 456 -31.01 -39.93 -4.74
C VAL A 456 -29.79 -40.71 -5.23
N PRO A 457 -29.80 -42.06 -5.12
CA PRO A 457 -28.83 -42.91 -5.79
C PRO A 457 -28.76 -42.58 -7.28
N THR A 458 -27.65 -42.02 -7.75
CA THR A 458 -27.44 -41.64 -9.15
C THR A 458 -26.27 -42.39 -9.79
N ARG A 459 -25.51 -43.16 -9.00
CA ARG A 459 -24.35 -43.95 -9.44
C ARG A 459 -24.31 -45.28 -8.71
N ALA A 460 -23.68 -46.28 -9.35
CA ALA A 460 -23.39 -47.55 -8.70
C ALA A 460 -22.47 -47.36 -7.47
N SER A 461 -22.60 -48.25 -6.50
CA SER A 461 -21.86 -48.20 -5.25
C SER A 461 -20.37 -48.47 -5.48
N ALA A 462 -19.52 -47.78 -4.72
CA ALA A 462 -18.07 -47.99 -4.77
C ALA A 462 -17.65 -49.43 -4.39
N TYR A 463 -18.55 -50.19 -3.77
CA TYR A 463 -18.34 -51.61 -3.47
C TYR A 463 -18.21 -52.44 -4.76
N MET A 464 -19.01 -52.17 -5.79
CA MET A 464 -18.99 -52.95 -7.04
C MET A 464 -17.64 -52.80 -7.76
N ASP A 465 -17.08 -51.58 -7.78
CA ASP A 465 -15.74 -51.33 -8.31
C ASP A 465 -14.66 -52.15 -7.58
N ASN A 466 -14.69 -52.13 -6.24
CA ASN A 466 -13.73 -52.88 -5.43
C ASN A 466 -13.88 -54.40 -5.59
N ALA A 467 -15.12 -54.89 -5.74
CA ALA A 467 -15.40 -56.31 -5.93
C ALA A 467 -14.91 -56.83 -7.28
N LEU A 468 -14.97 -56.01 -8.34
CA LEU A 468 -14.53 -56.36 -9.69
C LEU A 468 -13.04 -56.11 -9.93
N GLN A 469 -12.38 -55.34 -9.07
CA GLN A 469 -10.95 -55.02 -9.19
C GLN A 469 -10.04 -56.26 -9.37
N PRO A 470 -10.19 -57.38 -8.63
CA PRO A 470 -9.36 -58.57 -8.83
C PRO A 470 -9.54 -59.20 -10.22
N LEU A 471 -10.74 -59.13 -10.80
CA LEU A 471 -11.02 -59.64 -12.14
C LEU A 471 -10.38 -58.74 -13.21
N HIS A 472 -10.46 -57.42 -13.04
CA HIS A 472 -9.75 -56.48 -13.90
C HIS A 472 -8.22 -56.65 -13.83
N GLN A 473 -7.68 -56.89 -12.64
CA GLN A 473 -6.25 -57.21 -12.45
C GLN A 473 -5.88 -58.51 -13.16
N LEU A 474 -6.66 -59.58 -12.98
CA LEU A 474 -6.44 -60.85 -13.66
C LEU A 474 -6.38 -60.69 -15.18
N VAL A 475 -7.30 -59.91 -15.78
CA VAL A 475 -7.32 -59.62 -17.22
C VAL A 475 -6.10 -58.81 -17.67
N THR A 476 -5.65 -57.88 -16.83
CA THR A 476 -4.51 -57.01 -17.14
C THR A 476 -3.20 -57.78 -17.07
N ASP A 477 -3.00 -58.57 -16.01
CA ASP A 477 -1.77 -59.30 -15.72
C ASP A 477 -1.59 -60.52 -16.64
N SER A 478 -2.68 -61.12 -17.09
CA SER A 478 -2.64 -62.27 -18.00
C SER A 478 -2.50 -61.89 -19.48
N LYS A 479 -2.54 -60.60 -19.80
CA LYS A 479 -2.45 -60.08 -21.16
C LYS A 479 -1.07 -60.42 -21.76
N ASN A 480 -1.07 -61.23 -22.82
CA ASN A 480 0.09 -61.83 -23.52
C ASN A 480 0.75 -63.06 -22.87
N VAL A 481 0.26 -63.54 -21.72
CA VAL A 481 0.79 -64.76 -21.05
C VAL A 481 -0.07 -65.98 -21.38
N VAL A 482 -1.39 -65.79 -21.49
CA VAL A 482 -2.37 -66.84 -21.73
C VAL A 482 -3.20 -66.47 -22.97
N LYS A 483 -3.68 -67.47 -23.73
CA LYS A 483 -4.60 -67.24 -24.85
C LYS A 483 -5.90 -66.61 -24.36
N ASP A 484 -6.39 -65.60 -25.08
CA ASP A 484 -7.62 -64.87 -24.75
C ASP A 484 -8.83 -65.82 -24.54
N SER A 485 -8.92 -66.91 -25.29
CA SER A 485 -9.99 -67.90 -25.14
C SER A 485 -10.04 -68.56 -23.75
N ILE A 486 -8.90 -68.73 -23.08
CA ILE A 486 -8.81 -69.34 -21.75
C ILE A 486 -9.17 -68.30 -20.67
N ILE A 487 -8.72 -67.06 -20.84
CA ILE A 487 -9.04 -65.96 -19.92
C ILE A 487 -10.56 -65.70 -19.95
N GLN A 488 -11.16 -65.67 -21.14
CA GLN A 488 -12.61 -65.51 -21.30
C GLN A 488 -13.38 -66.66 -20.63
N GLU A 489 -12.90 -67.90 -20.72
CA GLU A 489 -13.54 -69.03 -20.04
C GLU A 489 -13.42 -68.94 -18.51
N TRP A 490 -12.26 -68.55 -17.98
CA TRP A 490 -12.10 -68.32 -16.53
C TRP A 490 -12.98 -67.21 -16.02
N LEU A 491 -13.01 -66.07 -16.72
CA LEU A 491 -13.90 -64.96 -16.38
C LEU A 491 -15.35 -65.41 -16.44
N ARG A 492 -15.76 -66.16 -17.47
CA ARG A 492 -17.12 -66.66 -17.61
C ARG A 492 -17.52 -67.52 -16.42
N VAL A 493 -16.70 -68.49 -16.04
CA VAL A 493 -16.99 -69.40 -14.92
C VAL A 493 -17.03 -68.64 -13.60
N THR A 494 -16.04 -67.79 -13.33
CA THR A 494 -15.97 -67.02 -12.08
C THR A 494 -17.11 -66.00 -11.97
N LEU A 495 -17.37 -65.23 -13.03
CA LEU A 495 -18.49 -64.28 -13.05
C LEU A 495 -19.83 -64.99 -12.95
N SER A 496 -20.00 -66.18 -13.54
CA SER A 496 -21.21 -66.99 -13.42
C SER A 496 -21.47 -67.43 -11.98
N ASP A 497 -20.45 -67.94 -11.28
CA ASP A 497 -20.56 -68.33 -9.87
C ASP A 497 -20.81 -67.12 -8.95
N CYS A 498 -20.07 -66.02 -9.16
CA CYS A 498 -20.28 -64.78 -8.41
C CYS A 498 -21.66 -64.19 -8.65
N THR A 499 -22.15 -64.17 -9.90
CA THR A 499 -23.47 -63.64 -10.26
C THR A 499 -24.58 -64.49 -9.66
N HIS A 500 -24.43 -65.83 -9.62
CA HIS A 500 -25.40 -66.71 -8.96
C HIS A 500 -25.52 -66.40 -7.47
N ARG A 501 -24.39 -66.31 -6.75
CA ARG A 501 -24.39 -65.96 -5.32
C ARG A 501 -24.91 -64.55 -5.06
N TYR A 502 -24.61 -63.61 -5.95
CA TYR A 502 -25.10 -62.24 -5.87
C TYR A 502 -26.63 -62.19 -6.07
N PHE A 503 -27.15 -62.99 -7.00
CA PHE A 503 -28.59 -63.15 -7.21
C PHE A 503 -29.31 -63.69 -5.99
N GLU A 504 -28.81 -64.77 -5.36
CA GLU A 504 -29.39 -65.30 -4.13
C GLU A 504 -29.43 -64.24 -3.02
N THR A 505 -28.32 -63.52 -2.85
CA THR A 505 -28.20 -62.47 -1.82
C THR A 505 -29.15 -61.31 -2.09
N ILE A 506 -29.24 -60.83 -3.34
CA ILE A 506 -30.17 -59.76 -3.73
C ILE A 506 -31.62 -60.20 -3.55
N SER A 507 -31.95 -61.42 -3.96
CA SER A 507 -33.29 -62.00 -3.77
C SER A 507 -33.66 -62.03 -2.28
N ASP A 508 -32.75 -62.47 -1.41
CA ASP A 508 -32.98 -62.47 0.04
C ASP A 508 -33.17 -61.06 0.59
N VAL A 509 -32.33 -60.11 0.20
CA VAL A 509 -32.45 -58.69 0.60
C VAL A 509 -33.78 -58.11 0.15
N LEU A 510 -34.15 -58.24 -1.12
CA LEU A 510 -35.43 -57.74 -1.65
C LEU A 510 -36.63 -58.41 -0.97
N SER A 511 -36.54 -59.70 -0.65
CA SER A 511 -37.59 -60.40 0.11
C SER A 511 -37.72 -59.87 1.55
N SER A 512 -36.60 -59.51 2.18
CA SER A 512 -36.58 -58.94 3.53
C SER A 512 -37.15 -57.52 3.56
N VAL A 513 -36.79 -56.70 2.56
CA VAL A 513 -37.32 -55.35 2.34
C VAL A 513 -38.84 -55.44 2.14
N ARG A 514 -39.32 -56.35 1.29
CA ARG A 514 -40.76 -56.56 1.08
C ARG A 514 -41.51 -56.95 2.37
N LYS A 515 -40.94 -57.87 3.17
CA LYS A 515 -41.54 -58.27 4.47
C LYS A 515 -41.57 -57.12 5.47
N MET A 516 -40.52 -56.30 5.49
CA MET A 516 -40.44 -55.11 6.34
C MET A 516 -41.47 -54.06 5.94
N GLU A 517 -41.59 -53.80 4.65
CA GLU A 517 -42.56 -52.87 4.05
C GLU A 517 -44.02 -53.29 4.37
N GLU A 518 -44.36 -54.57 4.22
CA GLU A 518 -45.68 -55.12 4.59
C GLU A 518 -45.95 -54.99 6.10
N SER A 519 -44.93 -55.17 6.93
CA SER A 519 -45.03 -55.00 8.39
C SER A 519 -45.28 -53.54 8.77
N LEU A 520 -44.56 -52.60 8.15
CA LEU A 520 -44.77 -51.15 8.29
C LEU A 520 -46.16 -50.71 7.82
N LYS A 521 -46.64 -51.24 6.69
CA LYS A 521 -48.01 -50.99 6.18
C LYS A 521 -49.07 -51.45 7.19
N ARG A 522 -48.92 -52.64 7.79
CA ARG A 522 -49.81 -53.16 8.85
C ARG A 522 -49.77 -52.30 10.12
N LEU A 523 -48.58 -51.87 10.53
CA LEU A 523 -48.38 -51.03 11.73
C LEU A 523 -48.99 -49.62 11.54
N LYS A 524 -48.84 -49.03 10.35
CA LYS A 524 -49.51 -47.77 9.97
C LYS A 524 -51.04 -47.93 9.91
N GLN A 525 -51.56 -49.04 9.40
CA GLN A 525 -53.01 -49.33 9.40
C GLN A 525 -53.57 -49.51 10.81
N ALA A 526 -52.85 -50.21 11.71
CA ALA A 526 -53.25 -50.37 13.11
C ALA A 526 -53.24 -49.06 13.91
N ARG A 527 -52.41 -48.09 13.52
CA ARG A 527 -52.36 -46.76 14.13
C ARG A 527 -53.48 -45.83 13.65
N LYS A 528 -53.98 -46.04 12.42
CA LYS A 528 -55.14 -45.31 11.84
C LYS A 528 -56.47 -45.63 12.54
N THR A 529 -56.60 -46.78 13.21
CA THR A 529 -57.83 -47.18 13.90
C THR A 529 -58.09 -46.49 15.26
N THR A 530 -57.14 -45.70 15.78
CA THR A 530 -57.27 -45.09 17.13
C THR A 530 -57.25 -43.55 17.12
N THR A 531 -57.06 -42.89 15.97
CA THR A 531 -57.12 -41.42 15.89
C THR A 531 -57.53 -41.00 14.48
N THR A 532 -58.70 -40.36 14.37
CA THR A 532 -59.09 -39.58 13.18
C THR A 532 -58.26 -38.30 13.16
N SER A 533 -57.09 -38.35 12.53
CA SER A 533 -56.37 -37.18 12.07
C SER A 533 -55.95 -37.36 10.61
N THR A 534 -56.29 -36.36 9.80
CA THR A 534 -55.86 -36.17 8.42
C THR A 534 -54.35 -35.93 8.39
N ALA A 535 -53.57 -37.02 8.41
CA ALA A 535 -52.15 -37.00 8.05
C ALA A 535 -52.06 -37.10 6.53
N GLY A 536 -51.47 -36.07 5.90
CA GLY A 536 -51.10 -36.07 4.49
C GLY A 536 -50.31 -37.33 4.17
N VAL A 537 -50.85 -38.10 3.24
CA VAL A 537 -50.15 -39.19 2.57
C VAL A 537 -49.19 -38.49 1.61
N ASN A 538 -47.89 -38.67 1.78
CA ASN A 538 -46.83 -38.62 0.76
C ASN A 538 -45.49 -38.42 1.47
N ALA A 539 -44.95 -39.53 1.98
CA ALA A 539 -43.57 -39.62 2.43
C ALA A 539 -42.68 -39.69 1.19
N GLY A 540 -41.51 -39.03 1.21
CA GLY A 540 -40.47 -39.18 0.18
C GLY A 540 -40.07 -40.65 -0.04
N PRO A 541 -39.19 -40.95 -1.03
CA PRO A 541 -38.83 -42.32 -1.36
C PRO A 541 -38.40 -43.06 -0.09
N SER A 542 -39.11 -44.14 0.24
CA SER A 542 -38.80 -44.97 1.41
C SER A 542 -37.35 -45.41 1.33
N ASP A 543 -36.69 -45.63 2.46
CA ASP A 543 -35.36 -46.27 2.47
C ASP A 543 -35.37 -47.57 1.67
N ASP A 544 -36.52 -48.27 1.64
CA ASP A 544 -36.80 -49.43 0.80
C ASP A 544 -36.70 -49.12 -0.71
N SER A 545 -37.25 -47.99 -1.17
CA SER A 545 -37.20 -47.54 -2.56
C SER A 545 -35.78 -47.13 -2.97
N LYS A 546 -35.02 -46.51 -2.05
CA LYS A 546 -33.60 -46.18 -2.25
C LYS A 546 -32.72 -47.43 -2.38
N ILE A 547 -32.96 -48.44 -1.54
CA ILE A 547 -32.27 -49.75 -1.62
C ILE A 547 -32.54 -50.40 -2.98
N ARG A 548 -33.81 -50.45 -3.43
CA ARG A 548 -34.19 -51.01 -4.73
C ARG A 548 -33.51 -50.28 -5.89
N LEU A 549 -33.46 -48.94 -5.85
CA LEU A 549 -32.82 -48.14 -6.89
C LEU A 549 -31.30 -48.32 -6.92
N GLN A 550 -30.63 -48.38 -5.75
CA GLN A 550 -29.19 -48.61 -5.67
C GLN A 550 -28.81 -49.99 -6.18
N LEU A 551 -29.57 -51.04 -5.84
CA LEU A 551 -29.34 -52.38 -6.36
C LEU A 551 -29.48 -52.45 -7.89
N ALA A 552 -30.41 -51.68 -8.47
CA ALA A 552 -30.55 -51.54 -9.92
C ALA A 552 -29.33 -50.91 -10.58
N LEU A 553 -28.84 -49.81 -10.02
CA LEU A 553 -27.64 -49.16 -10.53
C LEU A 553 -26.40 -50.07 -10.41
N ASP A 554 -26.29 -50.84 -9.33
CA ASP A 554 -25.16 -51.76 -9.11
C ASP A 554 -25.15 -52.93 -10.10
N VAL A 555 -26.33 -53.49 -10.42
CA VAL A 555 -26.48 -54.61 -11.36
C VAL A 555 -26.32 -54.17 -12.82
N GLU A 556 -26.85 -52.99 -13.18
CA GLU A 556 -26.60 -52.38 -14.48
C GLU A 556 -25.10 -52.12 -14.70
N TYR A 557 -24.42 -51.60 -13.67
CA TYR A 557 -22.99 -51.36 -13.71
C TYR A 557 -22.17 -52.65 -13.83
N LEU A 558 -22.55 -53.72 -13.11
CA LEU A 558 -21.95 -55.05 -13.29
C LEU A 558 -22.06 -55.51 -14.75
N GLY A 559 -23.23 -55.32 -15.38
CA GLY A 559 -23.45 -55.62 -16.79
C GLY A 559 -22.56 -54.84 -17.75
N GLU A 560 -22.32 -53.55 -17.48
CA GLU A 560 -21.39 -52.74 -18.27
C GLU A 560 -19.94 -53.22 -18.12
N GLN A 561 -19.51 -53.60 -16.91
CA GLN A 561 -18.15 -54.08 -16.67
C GLN A 561 -17.89 -55.44 -17.32
N ILE A 562 -18.88 -56.34 -17.31
CA ILE A 562 -18.84 -57.61 -18.04
C ILE A 562 -18.56 -57.38 -19.53
N GLN A 563 -19.27 -56.43 -20.15
CA GLN A 563 -19.05 -56.07 -21.55
C GLN A 563 -17.65 -55.51 -21.80
N LYS A 564 -17.15 -54.65 -20.89
CA LYS A 564 -15.78 -54.10 -20.97
C LYS A 564 -14.69 -55.17 -20.83
N MET A 565 -14.96 -56.27 -20.13
CA MET A 565 -14.06 -57.42 -20.03
C MET A 565 -14.10 -58.34 -21.28
N GLY A 566 -14.97 -58.04 -22.27
CA GLY A 566 -15.04 -58.74 -23.55
C GLY A 566 -16.02 -59.90 -23.61
N LEU A 567 -16.84 -60.10 -22.57
CA LEU A 567 -17.91 -61.12 -22.52
C LEU A 567 -19.26 -60.52 -22.94
N GLN A 568 -20.14 -61.34 -23.51
CA GLN A 568 -21.55 -60.95 -23.66
C GLN A 568 -22.30 -61.21 -22.35
N GLN A 569 -23.26 -60.36 -22.02
CA GLN A 569 -24.12 -60.55 -20.83
C GLN A 569 -24.90 -61.87 -20.89
N SER A 570 -25.18 -62.37 -22.09
CA SER A 570 -25.82 -63.68 -22.34
C SER A 570 -24.93 -64.87 -21.97
N ASP A 571 -23.62 -64.68 -21.85
CA ASP A 571 -22.67 -65.77 -21.60
C ASP A 571 -22.60 -66.13 -20.10
N ILE A 572 -23.10 -65.26 -19.23
CA ILE A 572 -23.03 -65.41 -17.77
C ILE A 572 -24.36 -65.96 -17.25
N THR A 573 -24.27 -67.07 -16.52
CA THR A 573 -25.46 -67.73 -15.97
C THR A 573 -26.14 -66.84 -14.93
N MET A 574 -27.47 -66.81 -14.93
CA MET A 574 -28.31 -66.03 -13.99
C MET A 574 -28.21 -64.50 -14.10
N PHE A 575 -27.38 -63.95 -15.00
CA PHE A 575 -27.30 -62.50 -15.17
C PHE A 575 -28.61 -61.90 -15.71
N SER A 576 -29.26 -62.56 -16.68
CA SER A 576 -30.56 -62.13 -17.20
C SER A 576 -31.65 -62.14 -16.12
N SER A 577 -31.70 -63.20 -15.32
CA SER A 577 -32.65 -63.32 -14.20
C SER A 577 -32.38 -62.30 -13.09
N LEU A 578 -31.11 -61.97 -12.84
CA LEU A 578 -30.72 -60.91 -11.92
C LEU A 578 -31.15 -59.53 -12.41
N LEU A 579 -30.96 -59.26 -13.70
CA LEU A 579 -31.39 -58.01 -14.32
C LEU A 579 -32.92 -57.86 -14.27
N GLU A 580 -33.66 -58.92 -14.58
CA GLU A 580 -35.13 -58.94 -14.48
C GLU A 580 -35.60 -58.69 -13.03
N LEU A 581 -35.04 -59.41 -12.05
CA LEU A 581 -35.40 -59.27 -10.63
C LEU A 581 -35.26 -57.82 -10.14
N VAL A 582 -34.20 -57.16 -10.58
CA VAL A 582 -33.86 -55.83 -10.11
C VAL A 582 -34.57 -54.74 -10.92
N GLN A 583 -34.87 -55.00 -12.20
CA GLN A 583 -35.76 -54.15 -13.00
C GLN A 583 -37.18 -54.16 -12.43
N GLU A 584 -37.72 -55.33 -12.04
CA GLU A 584 -39.00 -55.42 -11.34
C GLU A 584 -38.98 -54.62 -10.02
N ALA A 585 -37.88 -54.70 -9.26
CA ALA A 585 -37.71 -53.94 -8.03
C ALA A 585 -37.62 -52.42 -8.27
N ARG A 586 -36.99 -52.00 -9.37
CA ARG A 586 -36.88 -50.60 -9.82
C ARG A 586 -38.23 -50.07 -10.28
N ASP A 587 -38.98 -50.85 -11.04
CA ASP A 587 -40.30 -50.50 -11.53
C ASP A 587 -41.27 -50.34 -10.36
N LEU A 588 -41.21 -51.23 -9.35
CA LEU A 588 -41.95 -51.10 -8.10
C LEU A 588 -41.60 -49.81 -7.34
N ALA A 589 -40.31 -49.47 -7.24
CA ALA A 589 -39.87 -48.23 -6.60
C ALA A 589 -40.33 -46.97 -7.37
N SER A 590 -40.39 -47.03 -8.71
CA SER A 590 -40.90 -45.94 -9.55
C SER A 590 -42.43 -45.81 -9.49
N ALA A 591 -43.16 -46.94 -9.39
CA ALA A 591 -44.60 -46.96 -9.26
C ALA A 591 -45.06 -46.33 -7.94
N GLU A 592 -44.32 -46.56 -6.85
CA GLU A 592 -44.54 -45.90 -5.56
C GLU A 592 -44.30 -44.38 -5.62
N GLN A 593 -43.43 -43.89 -6.51
CA GLN A 593 -43.19 -42.47 -6.72
C GLN A 593 -44.25 -41.81 -7.62
N THR A 594 -44.81 -42.54 -8.60
CA THR A 594 -45.81 -42.03 -9.56
C THR A 594 -47.27 -42.21 -9.12
N GLY A 595 -47.54 -43.08 -8.15
CA GLY A 595 -48.88 -43.36 -7.61
C GLY A 595 -49.31 -42.46 -6.45
N SER A 596 -48.61 -41.34 -6.22
CA SER A 596 -48.79 -40.38 -5.12
C SER A 596 -49.38 -39.05 -5.54
#